data_AF-W2S7B6-F1
#
_entry.id   AF-W2S7B6-F1
#
_cell.length_a   1.000
_cell.length_b   1.000
_cell.length_c   1.000
_cell.angle_alpha   90.00
_cell.angle_beta   90.00
_cell.angle_gamma   90.00
#
_symmetry.space_group_name_H-M   'P 1'
#
loop_
_entity.id
_entity.type
_entity.pdbx_description
1 polymer ?
#
loop_
_entity_poly.entity_id
_entity_poly.type
_entity_poly.pdbx_seq_one_letter_code
_entity_poly.pdbx_strand_id
1 'polypeptide(L)'
;MSDKVACHAHLYVFADRFIIKPLKDLCLHKLHRDLNCLKLNKETVSEVVVMLVYAYMNTSGNAATEVCESGTGVGKELRELVLAYAVEKVDDLVRYAAFKDMMIDGGELAADITCATAERWISVVED
;
A
#
# COMPACT_ATOMS: atom_id res chain seq x y z
N MET A 1 3.31 1.41 -20.79
CA MET A 1 2.85 0.22 -20.05
C MET A 1 4.07 -0.41 -19.41
N SER A 2 4.44 0.10 -18.24
CA SER A 2 5.48 -0.49 -17.40
C SER A 2 4.85 -0.76 -16.04
N ASP A 3 3.86 -1.66 -16.02
CA ASP A 3 3.02 -2.04 -14.88
C ASP A 3 3.78 -2.74 -13.72
N LYS A 4 5.09 -2.53 -13.57
CA LYS A 4 5.98 -3.35 -12.75
C LYS A 4 5.55 -3.42 -11.29
N VAL A 5 5.19 -2.28 -10.71
CA VAL A 5 4.82 -2.18 -9.29
C VAL A 5 3.44 -2.79 -9.04
N ALA A 6 2.45 -2.49 -9.88
CA ALA A 6 1.10 -3.07 -9.78
C ALA A 6 1.13 -4.59 -10.03
N CYS A 7 1.93 -5.08 -10.99
CA CYS A 7 2.09 -6.51 -11.26
C CYS A 7 2.57 -7.29 -10.03
N HIS A 8 3.46 -6.72 -9.21
CA HIS A 8 3.87 -7.37 -7.97
C HIS A 8 2.73 -7.52 -6.97
N ALA A 9 1.84 -6.52 -6.85
CA ALA A 9 0.66 -6.61 -6.01
C ALA A 9 -0.35 -7.65 -6.53
N HIS A 10 -0.59 -7.70 -7.85
CA HIS A 10 -1.42 -8.75 -8.47
C HIS A 10 -0.89 -10.16 -8.21
N LEU A 11 0.42 -10.37 -8.42
CA LEU A 11 1.06 -11.65 -8.18
C LEU A 11 1.09 -12.01 -6.69
N TYR A 12 1.22 -11.01 -5.80
CA TYR A 12 1.10 -11.21 -4.36
C TYR A 12 -0.28 -11.76 -4.00
N VAL A 13 -1.36 -11.09 -4.42
CA VAL A 13 -2.75 -11.50 -4.13
C VAL A 13 -3.02 -12.90 -4.70
N PHE A 14 -2.54 -13.17 -5.91
CA PHE A 14 -2.59 -14.51 -6.49
C PHE A 14 -1.88 -15.54 -5.60
N ALA A 15 -0.63 -15.27 -5.21
CA ALA A 15 0.16 -16.18 -4.39
C ALA A 15 -0.47 -16.41 -3.01
N ASP A 16 -1.03 -15.38 -2.38
CA ASP A 16 -1.71 -15.48 -1.09
C ASP A 16 -2.98 -16.33 -1.21
N ARG A 17 -3.80 -16.09 -2.24
CA ARG A 17 -5.02 -16.86 -2.53
C ARG A 17 -4.76 -18.35 -2.76
N PHE A 18 -3.65 -18.69 -3.41
CA PHE A 18 -3.25 -20.08 -3.69
C PHE A 18 -2.24 -20.64 -2.69
N ILE A 19 -1.96 -19.92 -1.59
CA ILE A 19 -1.08 -20.35 -0.50
C ILE A 19 0.35 -20.72 -1.01
N ILE A 20 0.83 -19.99 -2.02
CA ILE A 20 2.15 -20.18 -2.63
C ILE A 20 3.16 -19.26 -1.91
N LYS A 21 3.53 -19.63 -0.68
CA LYS A 21 4.37 -18.79 0.19
C LYS A 21 5.66 -18.26 -0.48
N PRO A 22 6.48 -19.07 -1.17
CA PRO A 22 7.72 -18.55 -1.78
C PRO A 22 7.46 -17.47 -2.84
N LEU A 23 6.35 -17.58 -3.57
CA LEU A 23 5.96 -16.57 -4.55
C LEU A 23 5.47 -15.29 -3.87
N LYS A 24 4.69 -15.44 -2.78
CA LYS A 24 4.22 -14.31 -1.96
C LYS A 24 5.39 -13.50 -1.43
N ASP A 25 6.35 -14.15 -0.78
CA ASP A 25 7.55 -13.53 -0.22
C ASP A 25 8.39 -12.84 -1.31
N LEU A 26 8.55 -13.50 -2.46
CA LEU A 26 9.31 -12.94 -3.59
C LEU A 26 8.63 -11.69 -4.18
N CYS A 27 7.31 -11.70 -4.30
CA CYS A 27 6.56 -10.54 -4.80
C CYS A 27 6.70 -9.36 -3.84
N LEU A 28 6.57 -9.59 -2.53
CA LEU A 28 6.71 -8.55 -1.52
C LEU A 28 8.12 -7.96 -1.52
N HIS A 29 9.16 -8.81 -1.58
CA HIS A 29 10.55 -8.37 -1.64
C HIS A 29 10.84 -7.54 -2.89
N LYS A 30 10.39 -7.99 -4.07
CA LYS A 30 10.59 -7.24 -5.32
C LYS A 30 9.80 -5.93 -5.32
N LEU A 31 8.57 -5.93 -4.81
CA LEU A 31 7.77 -4.73 -4.67
C LEU A 31 8.48 -3.69 -3.79
N HIS A 32 8.93 -4.08 -2.60
CA HIS A 32 9.66 -3.18 -1.70
C HIS A 32 10.93 -2.61 -2.36
N ARG A 33 11.72 -3.46 -3.03
CA ARG A 33 12.91 -3.00 -3.78
C ARG A 33 12.55 -2.00 -4.87
N ASP A 34 11.51 -2.28 -5.66
CA ASP A 34 11.12 -1.44 -6.79
C ASP A 34 10.52 -0.11 -6.32
N LEU A 35 9.76 -0.10 -5.22
CA LEU A 35 9.27 1.10 -4.55
C LEU A 35 10.41 1.99 -4.04
N ASN A 36 11.45 1.42 -3.44
CA ASN A 36 12.62 2.18 -2.98
C ASN A 36 13.39 2.85 -4.13
N CYS A 37 13.33 2.28 -5.33
CA CYS A 37 13.97 2.83 -6.53
C CYS A 37 13.03 3.72 -7.36
N LEU A 38 11.74 3.80 -7.00
CA LEU A 38 10.73 4.48 -7.80
C LEU A 38 10.90 6.01 -7.70
N LYS A 39 10.92 6.67 -8.86
CA LYS A 39 10.91 8.13 -8.94
C LYS A 39 9.52 8.61 -9.34
N LEU A 40 8.87 9.36 -8.45
CA LEU A 40 7.53 9.88 -8.67
C LEU A 40 7.50 10.91 -9.81
N ASN A 41 6.64 10.65 -10.79
CA ASN A 41 6.25 11.55 -11.86
C ASN A 41 4.77 11.30 -12.21
N LYS A 42 4.22 12.04 -13.18
CA LYS A 42 2.80 11.94 -13.54
C LYS A 42 2.37 10.53 -13.98
N GLU A 43 3.23 9.79 -14.66
CA GLU A 43 2.95 8.42 -15.12
C GLU A 43 3.03 7.45 -13.95
N THR A 44 4.13 7.44 -13.21
CA THR A 44 4.36 6.47 -12.12
C THR A 44 3.43 6.68 -10.94
N VAL A 45 2.96 7.92 -10.68
CA VAL A 45 1.99 8.17 -9.60
C VAL A 45 0.66 7.49 -9.90
N SER A 46 0.23 7.49 -11.16
CA SER A 46 -0.98 6.75 -11.55
C SER A 46 -0.81 5.25 -11.28
N GLU A 47 0.36 4.67 -11.56
CA GLU A 47 0.68 3.28 -11.25
C GLU A 47 0.69 3.01 -9.74
N VAL A 48 1.25 3.92 -8.94
CA VAL A 48 1.23 3.83 -7.47
C VAL A 48 -0.20 3.86 -6.94
N VAL A 49 -1.05 4.77 -7.43
CA VAL A 49 -2.45 4.86 -7.02
C VAL A 49 -3.20 3.58 -7.37
N VAL A 50 -3.03 3.05 -8.59
CA VAL A 50 -3.63 1.77 -8.99
C VAL A 50 -3.18 0.64 -8.06
N MET A 51 -1.90 0.59 -7.72
CA MET A 51 -1.36 -0.42 -6.81
C MET A 51 -1.92 -0.29 -5.38
N LEU A 52 -2.00 0.92 -4.83
CA LEU A 52 -2.57 1.18 -3.50
C LEU A 52 -4.02 0.75 -3.43
N VAL A 53 -4.83 1.21 -4.39
CA VAL A 53 -6.25 0.86 -4.48
C VAL A 53 -6.42 -0.64 -4.67
N TYR A 54 -5.64 -1.26 -5.56
CA TYR A 54 -5.71 -2.70 -5.79
C TYR A 54 -5.40 -3.51 -4.53
N ALA A 55 -4.35 -3.14 -3.79
CA ALA A 55 -4.00 -3.79 -2.53
C ALA A 55 -5.19 -3.74 -1.56
N TYR A 56 -5.77 -2.57 -1.32
CA TYR A 56 -6.89 -2.41 -0.40
C TYR A 56 -8.17 -3.12 -0.86
N MET A 57 -8.46 -3.17 -2.17
CA MET A 57 -9.63 -3.87 -2.69
C MET A 57 -9.52 -5.40 -2.62
N ASN A 58 -8.30 -5.96 -2.54
CA ASN A 58 -8.06 -7.40 -2.64
C ASN A 58 -7.45 -8.04 -1.39
N THR A 59 -7.39 -7.29 -0.30
CA THR A 59 -6.90 -7.75 1.01
C THR A 59 -7.92 -7.33 2.06
N SER A 60 -8.03 -8.08 3.15
CA SER A 60 -8.94 -7.71 4.23
C SER A 60 -8.36 -6.55 5.03
N GLY A 61 -9.17 -5.52 5.33
CA GLY A 61 -8.77 -4.50 6.28
C GLY A 61 -8.50 -5.11 7.64
N ASN A 62 -7.58 -4.51 8.40
CA ASN A 62 -7.43 -4.77 9.83
C ASN A 62 -8.68 -4.24 10.55
N ALA A 63 -9.86 -4.78 10.26
CA ALA A 63 -11.00 -4.56 11.13
C ALA A 63 -10.59 -5.18 12.47
N ALA A 64 -10.41 -4.32 13.47
CA ALA A 64 -10.23 -4.64 14.88
C ALA A 64 -11.47 -5.34 15.48
N THR A 65 -12.10 -6.21 14.70
CA THR A 65 -13.26 -7.02 15.00
C THR A 65 -13.00 -8.38 14.39
N GLU A 66 -11.99 -9.07 14.88
CA GLU A 66 -12.12 -10.47 15.27
C GLU A 66 -10.84 -10.91 15.96
N VAL A 67 -11.02 -11.40 17.18
CA VAL A 67 -10.01 -12.07 17.98
C VAL A 67 -9.52 -13.27 17.18
N CYS A 68 -8.43 -13.08 16.45
CA CYS A 68 -7.58 -14.16 16.00
C CYS A 68 -6.18 -13.83 16.53
N GLU A 69 -5.81 -14.51 17.62
CA GLU A 69 -4.44 -14.60 18.13
C GLU A 69 -3.56 -15.35 17.12
N SER A 70 -3.34 -14.75 15.96
CA SER A 70 -2.40 -15.15 14.92
C SER A 70 -2.45 -14.01 13.90
N GLY A 71 -1.33 -13.52 13.37
CA GLY A 71 -1.32 -12.42 12.39
C GLY A 71 -1.94 -12.78 11.02
N THR A 72 -3.24 -13.10 10.96
CA THR A 72 -3.94 -13.84 9.90
C THR A 72 -4.82 -12.99 8.97
N GLY A 73 -4.57 -11.69 8.86
CA GLY A 73 -5.26 -10.86 7.86
C GLY A 73 -4.77 -11.20 6.45
N VAL A 74 -5.67 -11.61 5.55
CA VAL A 74 -5.34 -11.92 4.14
C VAL A 74 -4.71 -10.68 3.51
N GLY A 75 -3.47 -10.83 3.07
CA GLY A 75 -2.65 -9.77 2.49
C GLY A 75 -2.31 -8.56 3.38
N LYS A 76 -2.30 -8.74 4.70
CA LYS A 76 -1.85 -7.71 5.66
C LYS A 76 -0.46 -7.16 5.32
N GLU A 77 0.49 -8.04 4.98
CA GLU A 77 1.88 -7.63 4.69
C GLU A 77 1.97 -6.74 3.44
N LEU A 78 1.09 -6.97 2.46
CA LEU A 78 0.98 -6.09 1.30
C LEU A 78 0.42 -4.73 1.69
N ARG A 79 -0.67 -4.67 2.46
CA ARG A 79 -1.24 -3.40 2.94
C ARG A 79 -0.23 -2.58 3.73
N GLU A 80 0.48 -3.21 4.66
CA GLU A 80 1.50 -2.55 5.48
C GLU A 80 2.62 -1.95 4.62
N LEU A 81 3.15 -2.70 3.65
CA LEU A 81 4.22 -2.22 2.78
C LEU A 81 3.77 -1.01 1.95
N VAL A 82 2.58 -1.08 1.35
CA VAL A 82 2.12 -0.02 0.43
C VAL A 82 1.68 1.22 1.20
N LEU A 83 1.10 1.04 2.39
CA LEU A 83 0.78 2.14 3.31
C LEU A 83 2.05 2.85 3.79
N ALA A 84 3.06 2.09 4.23
CA ALA A 84 4.34 2.66 4.67
C ALA A 84 4.97 3.51 3.55
N TYR A 85 4.98 3.01 2.32
CA TYR A 85 5.45 3.77 1.17
C TYR A 85 4.63 5.05 0.92
N ALA A 86 3.29 4.95 0.97
CA ALA A 86 2.41 6.10 0.75
C ALA A 86 2.63 7.19 1.81
N VAL A 87 2.76 6.82 3.08
CA VAL A 87 3.03 7.74 4.19
C VAL A 87 4.42 8.36 4.08
N GLU A 88 5.44 7.59 3.70
CA GLU A 88 6.78 8.12 3.47
C GLU A 88 6.80 9.17 2.35
N LYS A 89 6.08 8.92 1.26
CA LYS A 89 6.06 9.79 0.07
C LYS A 89 4.87 10.76 0.03
N VAL A 90 4.11 10.90 1.11
CA VAL A 90 2.84 11.65 1.10
C VAL A 90 3.01 13.09 0.63
N ASP A 91 4.09 13.76 1.05
CA ASP A 91 4.43 15.15 0.70
C ASP A 91 4.66 15.37 -0.81
N ASP A 92 5.10 14.32 -1.50
CA ASP A 92 5.26 14.31 -2.96
C ASP A 92 3.97 13.88 -3.65
N LEU A 93 3.29 12.86 -3.13
CA LEU A 93 2.08 12.28 -3.72
C LEU A 93 0.93 13.29 -3.79
N VAL A 94 0.71 14.11 -2.75
CA VAL A 94 -0.35 15.13 -2.71
C VAL A 94 -0.28 16.17 -3.82
N ARG A 95 0.87 16.29 -4.51
CA ARG A 95 1.07 17.22 -5.63
C ARG A 95 0.39 16.76 -6.91
N TYR A 96 0.01 15.49 -7.00
CA TYR A 96 -0.53 14.88 -8.22
C TYR A 96 -2.05 14.72 -8.12
N ALA A 97 -2.75 15.01 -9.21
CA ALA A 97 -4.21 14.91 -9.28
C ALA A 97 -4.72 13.50 -8.97
N ALA A 98 -4.13 12.46 -9.58
CA ALA A 98 -4.55 11.08 -9.39
C ALA A 98 -4.55 10.63 -7.91
N PHE A 99 -3.58 11.08 -7.12
CA PHE A 99 -3.55 10.76 -5.69
C PHE A 99 -4.61 11.55 -4.90
N LYS A 100 -4.80 12.84 -5.22
CA LYS A 100 -5.84 13.66 -4.58
C LYS A 100 -7.24 13.13 -4.88
N ASP A 101 -7.50 12.74 -6.12
CA ASP A 101 -8.78 12.19 -6.54
C ASP A 101 -9.08 10.91 -5.75
N MET A 102 -8.08 10.02 -5.59
CA MET A 102 -8.19 8.84 -4.72
C MET A 102 -8.48 9.20 -3.25
N MET A 103 -7.81 10.21 -2.69
CA MET A 103 -8.07 10.67 -1.32
C MET A 103 -9.49 11.26 -1.15
N ILE A 104 -10.02 11.93 -2.18
CA ILE A 104 -11.37 12.49 -2.21
C ILE A 104 -12.42 11.37 -2.30
N ASP A 105 -12.16 10.33 -3.11
CA ASP A 105 -13.02 9.14 -3.20
C ASP A 105 -13.13 8.41 -1.85
N GLY A 106 -12.11 8.53 -1.00
CA GLY A 106 -12.13 8.10 0.39
C GLY A 106 -11.94 6.58 0.57
N GLY A 107 -12.65 6.00 1.54
CA GLY A 107 -12.55 4.58 1.90
C GLY A 107 -11.40 4.24 2.87
N GLU A 108 -11.19 2.94 3.10
CA GLU A 108 -10.18 2.45 4.06
C GLU A 108 -8.77 2.94 3.76
N LEU A 109 -8.38 2.99 2.48
CA LEU A 109 -7.05 3.47 2.07
C LEU A 109 -6.82 4.92 2.48
N ALA A 110 -7.78 5.81 2.19
CA ALA A 110 -7.66 7.22 2.53
C ALA A 110 -7.69 7.43 4.06
N ALA A 111 -8.51 6.65 4.77
CA ALA A 111 -8.57 6.68 6.23
C ALA A 111 -7.23 6.26 6.85
N ASP A 112 -6.66 5.12 6.42
CA ASP A 112 -5.39 4.61 6.92
C ASP A 112 -4.23 5.58 6.63
N ILE A 113 -4.15 6.13 5.41
CA ILE A 113 -3.14 7.14 5.07
C ILE A 113 -3.28 8.37 5.99
N THR A 114 -4.50 8.84 6.22
CA THR A 114 -4.74 10.02 7.07
C THR A 114 -4.33 9.75 8.52
N CYS A 115 -4.74 8.63 9.10
CA CYS A 115 -4.37 8.22 10.45
C CYS A 115 -2.85 8.06 10.59
N ALA A 116 -2.22 7.26 9.73
CA ALA A 116 -0.79 6.99 9.80
C ALA A 116 0.06 8.25 9.55
N THR A 117 -0.41 9.15 8.69
CA THR A 117 0.26 10.45 8.49
C THR A 117 0.14 11.30 9.75
N ALA A 118 -1.04 11.40 10.38
CA ALA A 118 -1.21 12.15 11.62
C ALA A 118 -0.31 11.64 12.76
N GLU A 119 -0.19 10.33 12.91
CA GLU A 119 0.74 9.69 13.87
C GLU A 119 2.20 10.06 13.60
N ARG A 120 2.60 10.11 12.32
CA ARG A 120 3.94 10.58 11.91
C ARG A 120 4.21 12.00 12.37
N TRP A 121 3.24 12.91 12.24
CA TRP A 121 3.40 14.31 12.65
C TRP A 121 3.48 14.48 14.16
N ILE A 122 2.68 13.72 14.92
CA ILE A 122 2.73 13.75 16.39
C ILE A 122 4.12 13.33 16.88
N SER A 123 4.65 12.24 16.33
CA SER A 123 5.99 11.73 16.68
C SER A 123 7.11 12.75 16.43
N VAL A 124 7.02 13.53 15.34
CA VAL A 124 8.02 14.57 15.01
C VAL A 124 7.95 15.79 15.93
N VAL A 125 6.79 16.08 16.54
CA VAL A 125 6.62 17.24 17.43
C VAL A 125 7.08 16.94 18.87
N GLU A 126 7.10 15.67 19.26
CA GLU A 126 7.48 15.23 20.62
C GLU A 126 8.99 14.97 20.78
N ASP A 127 9.76 14.89 19.69
CA ASP A 127 11.23 14.75 19.64
C ASP A 127 11.96 16.11 19.59
#